data_AF-A0ABD0MVS4-F1
#
_entry.id   AF-A0ABD0MVS4-F1
#
_cell.length_a   1.000
_cell.length_b   1.000
_cell.length_c   1.000
_cell.angle_alpha   90.00
_cell.angle_beta   90.00
_cell.angle_gamma   90.00
#
_symmetry.space_group_name_H-M   'P 1'
#
loop_
_entity.id
_entity.type
_entity.pdbx_description
1 polymer ?
#
loop_
_entity_poly.entity_id
_entity_poly.type
_entity_poly.pdbx_seq_one_letter_code
_entity_poly.pdbx_strand_id
1 'polypeptide(L)'
;VSSADWGVNYSDSHICALKDSSVIMSCTYTYPTGYQIIKVFWTKGPVEHPDPPDLSVDPECSQRLQYLEDKQQNCTIRLSNVTHQDSHMYYFRFITDKENGKWTGKQGVSLTVT
;
A
#
# COMPACT_ATOMS: atom_id res chain seq x y z
N VAL A 1 -12.96 -5.19 26.00
CA VAL A 1 -12.51 -5.58 24.64
C VAL A 1 -11.80 -4.38 24.05
N SER A 2 -10.46 -4.40 23.92
CA SER A 2 -9.75 -3.28 23.31
C SER A 2 -10.11 -3.27 21.82
N SER A 3 -10.86 -2.25 21.40
CA SER A 3 -11.05 -1.97 19.98
C SER A 3 -9.68 -1.63 19.41
N ALA A 4 -9.19 -2.39 18.43
CA ALA A 4 -7.94 -2.06 17.76
C ALA A 4 -8.10 -0.70 17.04
N ASP A 5 -7.16 0.22 17.25
CA ASP A 5 -7.13 1.46 16.48
C ASP A 5 -6.72 1.19 15.03
N TRP A 6 -7.05 2.14 14.16
CA TRP A 6 -6.62 2.15 12.77
C TRP A 6 -5.10 2.19 12.69
N GLY A 7 -4.49 1.25 11.96
CA GLY A 7 -3.05 1.15 11.91
C GLY A 7 -2.53 0.38 10.71
N VAL A 8 -1.27 0.65 10.36
CA VAL A 8 -0.48 -0.16 9.45
C VAL A 8 0.90 -0.32 10.05
N ASN A 9 1.48 -1.49 9.85
CA ASN A 9 2.85 -1.78 10.18
C ASN A 9 3.57 -2.15 8.89
N TYR A 10 4.40 -1.25 8.36
CA TYR A 10 5.27 -1.52 7.23
C TYR A 10 6.49 -2.29 7.71
N SER A 11 6.91 -3.31 6.95
CA SER A 11 8.15 -4.04 7.25
C SER A 11 9.38 -3.16 7.01
N ASP A 12 9.32 -2.31 5.99
CA ASP A 12 10.41 -1.43 5.58
C ASP A 12 9.87 -0.02 5.33
N SER A 13 10.60 1.00 5.80
CA SER A 13 10.29 2.41 5.49
C SER A 13 11.01 2.89 4.21
N HIS A 14 12.07 2.21 3.81
CA HIS A 14 12.86 2.52 2.62
C HIS A 14 13.39 1.24 1.98
N ILE A 15 13.29 1.15 0.66
CA ILE A 15 13.75 0.01 -0.13
C ILE A 15 14.56 0.52 -1.32
N CYS A 16 15.77 -0.03 -1.50
CA CYS A 16 16.55 0.12 -2.72
C CYS A 16 16.35 -1.11 -3.62
N ALA A 17 16.08 -0.89 -4.90
CA ALA A 17 15.94 -1.95 -5.89
C ALA A 17 16.78 -1.66 -7.13
N LEU A 18 17.37 -2.69 -7.73
CA LEU A 18 18.04 -2.54 -9.02
C LEU A 18 17.01 -2.34 -10.13
N LYS A 19 17.33 -1.55 -11.14
CA LYS A 19 16.53 -1.46 -12.36
C LYS A 19 16.26 -2.86 -12.94
N ASP A 20 15.05 -3.06 -13.46
CA ASP A 20 14.52 -4.31 -14.03
C ASP A 20 14.37 -5.47 -13.03
N SER A 21 14.60 -5.22 -11.73
CA SER A 21 14.35 -6.20 -10.65
C SER A 21 12.90 -6.16 -10.14
N SER A 22 12.60 -6.95 -9.10
CA SER A 22 11.31 -6.92 -8.40
C SER A 22 11.50 -6.45 -6.96
N VAL A 23 10.53 -5.69 -6.45
CA VAL A 23 10.46 -5.28 -5.05
C VAL A 23 9.22 -5.86 -4.39
N ILE A 24 9.33 -6.19 -3.10
CA ILE A 24 8.21 -6.59 -2.24
C ILE A 24 8.03 -5.49 -1.19
N MET A 25 6.84 -4.89 -1.14
CA MET A 25 6.47 -3.95 -0.08
C MET A 25 5.50 -4.68 0.84
N SER A 26 5.99 -5.02 2.03
CA SER A 26 5.24 -5.83 3.00
C SER A 26 4.65 -4.97 4.10
N CYS A 27 3.40 -5.27 4.46
CA CYS A 27 2.77 -4.67 5.63
C CYS A 27 1.64 -5.52 6.19
N THR A 28 1.27 -5.22 7.43
CA THR A 28 0.02 -5.67 8.06
C THR A 28 -0.80 -4.48 8.52
N TYR A 29 -2.12 -4.60 8.58
CA TYR A 29 -2.98 -3.48 8.99
C TYR A 29 -4.04 -3.87 10.01
N THR A 30 -4.44 -2.91 10.83
CA THR A 30 -5.49 -3.07 11.85
C THR A 30 -6.58 -2.04 11.66
N TYR A 31 -7.79 -2.40 12.05
CA TYR A 31 -8.94 -1.51 12.04
C TYR A 31 -9.92 -1.91 13.17
N PRO A 32 -10.76 -1.00 13.66
CA PRO A 32 -11.68 -1.27 14.76
C PRO A 32 -12.70 -2.36 14.44
N THR A 33 -13.14 -3.07 15.48
CA THR A 33 -14.23 -4.05 15.35
C THR A 33 -15.54 -3.36 14.94
N GLY A 34 -16.33 -4.00 14.09
CA GLY A 34 -17.61 -3.45 13.60
C GLY A 34 -17.51 -2.70 12.26
N TYR A 35 -16.30 -2.63 11.69
CA TYR A 35 -16.06 -2.19 10.31
C TYR A 35 -15.83 -3.40 9.41
N GLN A 36 -16.26 -3.30 8.15
CA GLN A 36 -15.98 -4.27 7.10
C GLN A 36 -15.13 -3.63 6.01
N ILE A 37 -14.04 -4.29 5.62
CA ILE A 37 -13.19 -3.83 4.52
C ILE A 37 -13.93 -4.01 3.20
N ILE A 38 -14.09 -2.91 2.47
CA ILE A 38 -14.65 -2.88 1.11
C ILE A 38 -13.53 -2.91 0.08
N LYS A 39 -12.45 -2.17 0.33
CA LYS A 39 -11.35 -2.04 -0.62
C LYS A 39 -10.03 -1.92 0.11
N VAL A 40 -9.02 -2.60 -0.42
CA VAL A 40 -7.62 -2.52 -0.01
C VAL A 40 -6.81 -2.23 -1.24
N PHE A 41 -5.91 -1.25 -1.16
CA PHE A 41 -5.05 -0.91 -2.28
C PHE A 41 -3.80 -0.14 -1.85
N TRP A 42 -2.81 -0.15 -2.72
CA TRP A 42 -1.67 0.74 -2.63
C TRP A 42 -1.83 1.94 -3.56
N THR A 43 -1.19 3.04 -3.20
CA THR A 43 -1.15 4.28 -3.98
C THR A 43 0.27 4.86 -3.97
N LYS A 44 0.60 5.72 -4.95
CA LYS A 44 1.87 6.46 -5.04
C LYS A 44 1.62 7.96 -5.21
N GLY A 45 2.53 8.80 -4.74
CA GLY A 45 2.43 10.27 -4.86
C GLY A 45 2.15 10.98 -3.52
N PRO A 46 1.83 12.28 -3.50
CA PRO A 46 1.71 13.02 -2.24
C PRO A 46 0.50 12.56 -1.42
N VAL A 47 0.73 12.35 -0.11
CA VAL A 47 -0.28 11.89 0.87
C VAL A 47 -1.49 12.82 0.97
N GLU A 48 -1.33 14.09 0.61
CA GLU A 48 -2.35 15.13 0.74
C GLU A 48 -3.46 15.05 -0.32
N HIS A 49 -3.33 14.18 -1.33
CA HIS A 49 -4.44 13.94 -2.25
C HIS A 49 -5.61 13.28 -1.52
N PRO A 50 -6.83 13.85 -1.57
CA PRO A 50 -7.99 13.33 -0.82
C PRO A 50 -8.35 11.90 -1.20
N ASP A 51 -8.26 11.59 -2.49
CA ASP A 51 -8.54 10.28 -3.08
C ASP A 51 -7.44 9.94 -4.10
N PRO A 52 -6.29 9.45 -3.62
CA PRO A 52 -5.17 9.15 -4.49
C PRO A 52 -5.47 7.86 -5.29
N PRO A 53 -4.98 7.76 -6.54
CA PRO A 53 -5.33 6.67 -7.43
C PRO A 53 -4.78 5.33 -6.94
N ASP A 54 -5.50 4.26 -7.23
CA ASP A 54 -5.09 2.89 -6.94
C ASP A 54 -4.03 2.43 -7.95
N LEU A 55 -2.93 1.86 -7.47
CA LEU A 55 -1.86 1.37 -8.34
C LEU A 55 -2.31 0.28 -9.31
N SER A 56 -3.37 -0.47 -8.98
CA SER A 56 -3.92 -1.49 -9.88
C SER A 56 -4.60 -0.90 -11.12
N VAL A 57 -4.95 0.39 -11.12
CA VAL A 57 -5.48 1.10 -12.29
C VAL A 57 -4.47 2.08 -12.90
N ASP A 58 -3.29 2.20 -12.30
CA ASP A 58 -2.18 2.98 -12.84
C ASP A 58 -1.62 2.27 -14.09
N PRO A 59 -1.65 2.90 -15.29
CA PRO A 59 -1.12 2.30 -16.50
C PRO A 59 0.34 1.88 -16.40
N GLU A 60 1.14 2.57 -15.58
CA GLU A 60 2.57 2.28 -15.42
C GLU A 60 2.80 1.07 -14.51
N CYS A 61 1.94 0.85 -13.50
CA CYS A 61 2.16 -0.15 -12.46
C CYS A 61 1.24 -1.37 -12.56
N SER A 62 0.03 -1.22 -13.09
CA SER A 62 -1.04 -2.24 -13.06
C SER A 62 -0.62 -3.60 -13.60
N GLN A 63 0.11 -3.65 -14.72
CA GLN A 63 0.57 -4.91 -15.32
C GLN A 63 1.73 -5.57 -14.56
N ARG A 64 2.40 -4.83 -13.68
CA ARG A 64 3.59 -5.26 -12.93
C ARG A 64 3.32 -5.49 -11.44
N LEU A 65 2.13 -5.09 -10.97
CA LEU A 65 1.69 -5.17 -9.60
C LEU A 65 1.02 -6.52 -9.32
N GLN A 66 1.41 -7.14 -8.22
CA GLN A 66 0.82 -8.38 -7.72
C GLN A 66 0.54 -8.24 -6.23
N TYR A 67 -0.69 -8.54 -5.79
CA TYR A 67 -1.02 -8.66 -4.38
C TYR A 67 -0.63 -10.04 -3.88
N LEU A 68 0.11 -10.10 -2.77
CA LEU A 68 0.57 -11.35 -2.15
C LEU A 68 -0.36 -11.68 -0.98
N GLU A 69 -1.47 -12.35 -1.27
CA GLU A 69 -2.48 -12.73 -0.28
C GLU A 69 -2.08 -14.01 0.47
N ASP A 70 -1.45 -13.86 1.63
CA ASP A 70 -1.13 -15.00 2.50
C ASP A 70 -2.02 -15.10 3.75
N LYS A 71 -2.59 -13.98 4.23
CA LYS A 71 -3.32 -13.92 5.52
C LYS A 71 -4.36 -12.79 5.53
N GLN A 72 -5.35 -12.93 6.40
CA GLN A 72 -6.24 -11.82 6.77
C GLN A 72 -5.39 -10.65 7.30
N GLN A 73 -5.72 -9.42 6.88
CA GLN A 73 -4.99 -8.19 7.27
C GLN A 73 -3.53 -8.08 6.76
N ASN A 74 -3.16 -8.85 5.73
CA ASN A 74 -1.91 -8.67 5.01
C ASN A 74 -2.10 -7.66 3.86
N CYS A 75 -1.17 -6.73 3.72
CA CYS A 75 -1.17 -5.74 2.64
C CYS A 75 0.08 -5.80 1.76
N THR A 76 0.71 -6.97 1.68
CA THR A 76 1.93 -7.15 0.90
C THR A 76 1.66 -7.11 -0.60
N ILE A 77 2.48 -6.34 -1.32
CA ILE A 77 2.50 -6.30 -2.78
C ILE A 77 3.89 -6.61 -3.32
N ARG A 78 3.93 -7.11 -4.55
CA ARG A 78 5.12 -7.20 -5.37
C ARG A 78 4.97 -6.28 -6.58
N LEU A 79 5.98 -5.46 -6.84
CA LEU A 79 6.09 -4.67 -8.06
C LEU A 79 7.29 -5.19 -8.85
N SER A 80 7.04 -5.73 -10.04
CA SER A 80 8.06 -6.33 -10.90
C SER A 80 8.62 -5.33 -11.91
N ASN A 81 9.78 -5.63 -12.49
CA ASN A 81 10.43 -4.85 -13.55
C ASN A 81 10.46 -3.35 -13.23
N VAL A 82 11.01 -3.00 -12.06
CA VAL A 82 11.04 -1.61 -11.59
C VAL A 82 11.98 -0.74 -12.41
N THR A 83 11.62 0.51 -12.62
CA THR A 83 12.39 1.51 -13.36
C THR A 83 12.69 2.73 -12.50
N HIS A 84 13.59 3.62 -12.93
CA HIS A 84 13.83 4.86 -12.19
C HIS A 84 12.56 5.70 -11.98
N GLN A 85 11.58 5.60 -12.88
CA GLN A 85 10.27 6.28 -12.75
C GLN A 85 9.40 5.70 -11.62
N ASP A 86 9.67 4.48 -11.17
CA ASP A 86 9.02 3.90 -10.00
C ASP A 86 9.57 4.43 -8.68
N SER A 87 10.62 5.26 -8.69
CA SER A 87 11.16 5.85 -7.45
C SER A 87 10.19 6.88 -6.87
N HIS A 88 9.40 6.46 -5.89
CA HIS A 88 8.33 7.24 -5.28
C HIS A 88 8.11 6.82 -3.83
N MET A 89 7.29 7.61 -3.12
CA MET A 89 6.66 7.15 -1.88
C MET A 89 5.38 6.39 -2.20
N TYR A 90 5.26 5.21 -1.60
CA TYR A 90 4.14 4.29 -1.72
C TYR A 90 3.39 4.21 -0.40
N TYR A 91 2.07 4.17 -0.45
CA TYR A 91 1.22 4.17 0.74
C TYR A 91 0.17 3.09 0.65
N PHE A 92 -0.13 2.53 1.81
CA PHE A 92 -1.21 1.58 1.99
C PHE A 92 -2.49 2.34 2.31
N ARG A 93 -3.59 1.95 1.67
CA ARG A 93 -4.91 2.53 1.89
C ARG A 93 -5.97 1.44 1.94
N PHE A 94 -6.96 1.66 2.80
CA PHE A 94 -8.16 0.84 2.79
C PHE A 94 -9.40 1.69 3.03
N ILE A 95 -10.52 1.15 2.56
CA ILE A 95 -11.85 1.75 2.66
C ILE A 95 -12.75 0.70 3.30
N THR A 96 -13.53 1.13 4.29
CA THR A 96 -14.52 0.31 4.96
C THR A 96 -15.94 0.73 4.60
N ASP A 97 -16.93 0.02 5.14
CA ASP A 97 -18.37 0.26 4.95
C ASP A 97 -18.92 1.53 5.61
N LYS A 98 -18.13 2.26 6.40
CA LYS A 98 -18.56 3.48 7.09
C LYS A 98 -18.07 4.74 6.36
N GLU A 99 -18.82 5.84 6.46
CA GLU A 99 -18.47 7.12 5.84
C GLU A 99 -17.11 7.67 6.30
N ASN A 100 -16.77 7.52 7.58
CA ASN A 100 -15.47 7.89 8.14
C ASN A 100 -14.40 6.79 7.98
N GLY A 101 -14.68 5.81 7.11
CA GLY A 101 -13.98 4.55 7.01
C GLY A 101 -12.84 4.50 6.01
N LYS A 102 -12.39 5.64 5.49
CA LYS A 102 -11.24 5.77 4.59
C LYS A 102 -9.99 6.07 5.42
N TRP A 103 -8.95 5.26 5.28
CA TRP A 103 -7.72 5.45 6.05
C TRP A 103 -6.46 5.17 5.22
N THR A 104 -5.41 5.96 5.44
CA THR A 104 -4.11 5.83 4.78
C THR A 104 -2.98 5.78 5.79
N GLY A 105 -2.08 4.83 5.59
CA GLY A 105 -0.86 4.68 6.36
C GLY A 105 0.18 5.72 5.99
N LYS A 106 0.20 6.86 6.70
CA LYS A 106 1.04 8.01 6.33
C LYS A 106 2.56 7.78 6.44
N GLN A 107 3.01 6.73 7.13
CA GLN A 107 4.45 6.38 7.19
C GLN A 107 4.99 6.02 5.80
N GLY A 108 4.20 5.26 5.02
CA GLY A 108 4.55 4.84 3.67
C GLY A 108 5.85 4.04 3.56
N VAL A 109 6.23 3.77 2.31
CA VAL A 109 7.48 3.11 1.93
C VAL A 109 8.13 3.94 0.83
N SER A 110 9.39 4.35 1.04
CA SER A 110 10.19 5.02 0.03
C SER A 110 10.87 3.98 -0.87
N LEU A 111 10.53 3.95 -2.15
CA LEU A 111 11.24 3.13 -3.14
C LEU A 111 12.28 4.00 -3.87
N THR A 112 13.52 3.52 -3.95
CA THR A 112 14.57 4.09 -4.79
C THR A 112 15.10 3.02 -5.75
N VAL A 113 15.06 3.31 -7.05
CA VAL A 113 15.58 2.40 -8.08
C VAL A 113 16.93 2.89 -8.59
N THR A 114 17.94 2.03 -8.49
CA THR A 114 19.34 2.30 -8.87
C THR A 114 19.80 1.53 -10.10
#